data_AF-A0A9Q3KL30-F1
#
_entry.id   AF-A0A9Q3KL30-F1
#
_cell.length_a   1.000
_cell.length_b   1.000
_cell.length_c   1.000
_cell.angle_alpha   90.00
_cell.angle_beta   90.00
_cell.angle_gamma   90.00
#
_symmetry.space_group_name_H-M   'P 1'
#
loop_
_entity.id
_entity.type
_entity.pdbx_description
1 polymer ?
#
loop_
_entity_poly.entity_id
_entity_poly.type
_entity_poly.pdbx_seq_one_letter_code
_entity_poly.pdbx_strand_id
1 'polypeptide(L)'
;ADTPSEKLKPENVYLAGMMPGPKEPTALQLNYLLMPLIKELKELWQGYHFWPTSTGPSKSFICVAILTAIAAINIARSWTVSTDDANAFSKHWKKFCLSNQNLFPKQKIKPNHHFADHIPELFQRWGPAQA
;
A
#
# COMPACT_ATOMS: atom_id res chain seq x y z
N ALA A 1 -4.51 -31.87 -2.17
CA ALA A 1 -4.22 -31.18 -3.43
C ALA A 1 -5.41 -30.27 -3.72
N ASP A 2 -5.18 -28.97 -3.78
CA ASP A 2 -6.28 -27.99 -3.89
C ASP A 2 -7.00 -28.12 -5.24
N THR A 3 -8.33 -28.01 -5.19
CA THR A 3 -9.20 -28.17 -6.37
C THR A 3 -9.07 -26.97 -7.32
N PRO A 4 -9.30 -27.14 -8.64
CA PRO A 4 -9.27 -26.03 -9.61
C PRO A 4 -10.18 -24.86 -9.23
N SER A 5 -11.31 -25.15 -8.59
CA SER A 5 -12.27 -24.17 -8.04
C SER A 5 -11.69 -23.33 -6.91
N GLU A 6 -10.76 -23.85 -6.12
CA GLU A 6 -10.13 -23.09 -5.03
C GLU A 6 -9.07 -22.12 -5.55
N LYS A 7 -8.39 -22.44 -6.65
CA LYS A 7 -7.35 -21.59 -7.25
C LYS A 7 -7.90 -20.37 -7.98
N LEU A 8 -9.14 -20.42 -8.46
CA LEU A 8 -9.79 -19.35 -9.22
C LEU A 8 -10.60 -18.38 -8.37
N LYS A 9 -10.55 -18.49 -7.03
CA LYS A 9 -11.19 -17.51 -6.16
C LYS A 9 -10.59 -16.13 -6.40
N PRO A 10 -11.36 -15.04 -6.41
CA PRO A 10 -10.85 -13.68 -6.63
C PRO A 10 -9.70 -13.29 -5.68
N GLU A 11 -9.74 -13.81 -4.45
CA GLU A 11 -8.70 -13.66 -3.42
C GLU A 11 -7.36 -14.36 -3.75
N ASN A 12 -7.33 -15.25 -4.74
CA ASN A 12 -6.15 -16.00 -5.20
C ASN A 12 -5.64 -15.55 -6.59
N VAL A 13 -6.18 -14.45 -7.12
CA VAL A 13 -5.74 -13.88 -8.40
C VAL A 13 -4.62 -12.86 -8.15
N TYR A 14 -3.42 -13.18 -8.62
CA TYR A 14 -2.25 -12.29 -8.55
C TYR A 14 -1.91 -11.74 -9.92
N LEU A 15 -1.57 -10.45 -9.99
CA LEU A 15 -1.01 -9.85 -11.20
C LEU A 15 0.52 -10.09 -11.22
N ALA A 16 0.99 -10.88 -12.17
CA ALA A 16 2.42 -11.10 -12.40
C ALA A 16 2.84 -10.40 -13.71
N GLY A 17 3.80 -9.47 -13.61
CA GLY A 17 4.43 -8.86 -14.77
C GLY A 17 5.69 -9.64 -15.16
N MET A 18 5.80 -10.07 -16.42
CA MET A 18 7.04 -10.61 -16.97
C MET A 18 7.82 -9.50 -17.66
N MET A 19 9.08 -9.30 -17.27
CA MET A 19 9.99 -8.37 -17.94
C MET A 19 10.90 -9.17 -18.87
N PRO A 20 10.63 -9.18 -20.19
CA PRO A 20 11.46 -9.93 -21.13
C PRO A 20 12.88 -9.34 -21.17
N GLY A 21 13.89 -10.21 -21.17
CA GLY A 21 15.31 -9.83 -21.29
C GLY A 21 15.63 -9.17 -22.65
N PRO A 22 16.87 -8.66 -22.84
CA PRO A 22 18.12 -9.16 -22.24
C PRO A 22 18.66 -8.36 -21.03
N LYS A 23 18.11 -7.19 -20.70
CA LYS A 23 18.53 -6.38 -19.54
C LYS A 23 17.33 -6.03 -18.68
N GLU A 24 17.54 -6.03 -17.36
CA GLU A 24 16.55 -5.53 -16.42
C GLU A 24 16.22 -4.06 -16.73
N PRO A 25 14.92 -3.69 -16.77
CA PRO A 25 14.54 -2.31 -16.97
C PRO A 25 15.02 -1.46 -15.79
N THR A 26 15.50 -0.28 -16.10
CA THR A 26 15.89 0.71 -15.09
C THR A 26 14.68 1.12 -14.24
N ALA A 27 14.93 1.65 -13.03
CA ALA A 27 13.86 2.19 -12.18
C ALA A 27 12.98 3.23 -12.91
N LEU A 28 13.55 4.03 -13.82
CA LEU A 28 12.82 4.98 -14.64
C LEU A 28 11.88 4.29 -15.65
N GLN A 29 12.36 3.22 -16.30
CA GLN A 29 11.54 2.42 -17.22
C GLN A 29 10.41 1.69 -16.48
N LEU A 30 10.70 1.18 -15.28
CA LEU A 30 9.69 0.58 -14.41
C LEU A 30 8.63 1.62 -14.00
N ASN A 31 9.05 2.84 -13.66
CA ASN A 31 8.14 3.92 -13.30
C ASN A 31 7.15 4.24 -14.42
N TYR A 32 7.57 4.23 -15.69
CA TYR A 32 6.65 4.43 -16.82
C TYR A 32 5.55 3.36 -16.89
N LEU A 33 5.88 2.10 -16.62
CA LEU A 33 4.88 1.01 -16.55
C LEU A 33 3.93 1.18 -15.36
N LEU A 34 4.43 1.73 -14.25
CA LEU A 34 3.65 1.96 -13.04
C LEU A 34 2.82 3.26 -13.09
N MET A 35 3.10 4.18 -14.01
CA MET A 35 2.41 5.47 -14.09
C MET A 35 0.87 5.35 -14.20
N PRO A 36 0.29 4.47 -15.03
CA PRO A 36 -1.17 4.28 -15.08
C PRO A 36 -1.75 3.85 -13.74
N LEU A 37 -1.10 2.87 -13.09
CA LEU A 37 -1.50 2.39 -11.76
C LEU A 37 -1.40 3.51 -10.71
N ILE A 38 -0.31 4.29 -10.72
CA ILE A 38 -0.14 5.42 -9.80
C ILE A 38 -1.23 6.48 -10.04
N LYS A 39 -1.63 6.71 -11.30
CA LYS A 39 -2.70 7.66 -11.64
C LYS A 39 -4.05 7.18 -11.08
N GLU A 40 -4.41 5.93 -11.30
CA GLU A 40 -5.65 5.34 -10.76
C GLU A 40 -5.65 5.37 -9.23
N LEU A 41 -4.54 5.00 -8.58
CA LEU A 41 -4.43 5.05 -7.13
C LEU A 41 -4.56 6.48 -6.57
N LYS A 42 -4.10 7.51 -7.30
CA LYS A 42 -4.29 8.92 -6.92
C LYS A 42 -5.75 9.36 -7.04
N GLU A 43 -6.46 8.91 -8.07
CA GLU A 43 -7.89 9.17 -8.23
C GLU A 43 -8.69 8.48 -7.11
N LEU A 44 -8.38 7.21 -6.84
CA LEU A 44 -8.95 6.44 -5.74
C LEU A 44 -8.58 6.98 -4.36
N TRP A 45 -7.46 7.71 -4.22
CA TRP A 45 -7.09 8.39 -2.99
C TRP A 45 -8.02 9.57 -2.68
N GLN A 46 -8.38 10.36 -3.70
CA GLN A 46 -9.38 11.43 -3.55
C GLN A 46 -10.78 10.88 -3.28
N GLY A 47 -10.98 9.62 -3.66
CA GLY A 47 -12.18 8.85 -3.44
C GLY A 47 -13.07 8.86 -4.67
N TYR A 48 -13.64 7.70 -4.97
CA TYR A 48 -14.44 7.48 -6.17
C TYR A 48 -15.86 7.06 -5.79
N HIS A 49 -16.85 7.71 -6.40
CA HIS A 49 -18.24 7.32 -6.26
C HIS A 49 -18.59 6.27 -7.30
N PHE A 50 -18.88 5.05 -6.85
CA PHE A 50 -19.44 4.01 -7.69
C PHE A 50 -20.91 4.28 -7.97
N TRP A 51 -21.31 4.04 -9.21
CA TRP A 51 -22.71 4.01 -9.60
C TRP A 51 -23.44 2.86 -8.90
N PRO A 52 -24.74 3.01 -8.59
CA PRO A 52 -25.51 1.93 -8.00
C PRO A 52 -25.44 0.68 -8.87
N THR A 53 -25.04 -0.45 -8.30
CA THR A 53 -25.20 -1.76 -8.94
C THR A 53 -26.68 -2.13 -8.98
N SER A 54 -27.09 -2.91 -9.99
CA SER A 54 -28.48 -3.34 -10.27
C SER A 54 -29.24 -3.96 -9.07
N THR A 55 -28.55 -4.27 -7.97
CA THR A 55 -29.08 -4.94 -6.78
C THR A 55 -28.98 -4.15 -5.48
N GLY A 56 -28.63 -2.85 -5.48
CA GLY A 56 -28.52 -2.10 -4.21
C GLY A 56 -28.68 -0.57 -4.32
N PRO A 57 -29.33 0.10 -3.34
CA PRO A 57 -29.72 1.50 -3.44
C PRO A 57 -28.66 2.56 -3.07
N SER A 58 -27.39 2.21 -2.79
CA SER A 58 -26.41 3.22 -2.35
C SER A 58 -25.25 3.42 -3.34
N LYS A 59 -25.07 4.66 -3.79
CA LYS A 59 -23.78 5.15 -4.28
C LYS A 59 -22.73 4.86 -3.21
N SER A 60 -21.72 4.06 -3.55
CA SER A 60 -20.64 3.73 -2.62
C SER A 60 -19.45 4.65 -2.90
N PHE A 61 -18.92 5.30 -1.87
CA PHE A 61 -17.69 6.10 -1.97
C PHE A 61 -16.52 5.27 -1.44
N ILE A 62 -15.52 5.02 -2.27
CA ILE A 62 -14.35 4.23 -1.89
C ILE A 62 -13.12 5.14 -1.94
N CYS A 63 -12.37 5.20 -0.83
CA CYS A 63 -11.01 5.73 -0.79
C CYS A 63 -10.01 4.58 -0.63
N VAL A 64 -8.88 4.64 -1.34
CA VAL A 64 -7.81 3.64 -1.19
C VAL A 64 -6.67 4.22 -0.35
N ALA A 65 -6.50 3.69 0.87
CA ALA A 65 -5.46 4.13 1.81
C ALA A 65 -4.05 3.59 1.51
N ILE A 66 -3.93 2.63 0.58
CA ILE A 66 -2.72 1.82 0.38
C ILE A 66 -1.49 2.64 -0.02
N LEU A 67 -1.67 3.78 -0.70
CA LEU A 67 -0.57 4.67 -1.09
C LEU A 67 0.26 5.14 0.10
N THR A 68 -0.39 5.43 1.23
CA THR A 68 0.31 5.87 2.44
C THR A 68 1.06 4.73 3.13
N ALA A 69 0.54 3.50 3.07
CA ALA A 69 1.27 2.32 3.52
C ALA A 69 2.49 2.05 2.63
N ILE A 70 2.33 2.11 1.30
CA ILE A 70 3.44 1.92 0.35
C ILE A 70 4.55 2.95 0.59
N ALA A 71 4.20 4.22 0.77
CA ALA A 71 5.17 5.27 1.07
C ALA A 71 5.96 5.00 2.37
N ALA A 72 5.28 4.59 3.44
CA ALA A 72 5.94 4.21 4.69
C ALA A 72 6.85 2.98 4.52
N ILE A 73 6.38 1.94 3.82
CA ILE A 73 7.16 0.71 3.58
C ILE A 73 8.41 0.99 2.73
N ASN A 74 8.31 1.87 1.72
CA ASN A 74 9.47 2.24 0.91
C ASN A 74 10.56 2.91 1.76
N ILE A 75 10.18 3.76 2.71
CA ILE A 75 11.13 4.34 3.66
C ILE A 75 11.74 3.26 4.55
N ALA A 76 10.91 2.35 5.09
CA ALA A 76 11.39 1.27 5.95
C ALA A 76 12.31 0.26 5.27
N ARG A 77 12.24 0.15 3.94
CA ARG A 77 13.13 -0.69 3.12
C ARG A 77 14.32 0.07 2.55
N SER A 78 14.50 1.34 2.90
CA SER A 78 15.63 2.13 2.43
C SER A 78 16.94 1.68 3.08
N TRP A 79 18.02 1.68 2.31
CA TRP A 79 19.38 1.35 2.80
C TRP A 79 20.00 2.46 3.66
N THR A 80 19.39 3.64 3.65
CA THR A 80 19.82 4.82 4.40
C THR A 80 18.59 5.56 4.90
N VAL A 81 18.61 6.01 6.15
CA VAL A 81 17.50 6.77 6.75
C VAL A 81 18.04 8.00 7.47
N SER A 82 17.40 9.13 7.22
CA SER A 82 17.60 10.39 7.93
C SER A 82 16.49 10.63 8.96
N THR A 83 16.64 11.66 9.79
CA THR A 83 15.57 12.13 10.68
C THR A 83 14.33 12.53 9.88
N ASP A 84 14.50 13.13 8.70
CA ASP A 84 13.38 13.50 7.83
C ASP A 84 12.64 12.28 7.30
N ASP A 85 13.36 11.19 6.99
CA ASP A 85 12.75 9.92 6.60
C ASP A 85 11.93 9.31 7.75
N ALA A 86 12.44 9.37 8.99
CA ALA A 86 11.69 8.91 10.17
C ALA A 86 10.40 9.72 10.40
N ASN A 87 10.47 11.04 10.19
CA ASN A 87 9.30 11.92 10.25
C ASN A 87 8.30 11.62 9.12
N ALA A 88 8.80 11.40 7.90
CA ALA A 88 7.98 11.03 6.75
C ALA A 88 7.30 9.68 6.97
N PHE A 89 8.02 8.68 7.50
CA PHE A 89 7.44 7.38 7.87
C PHE A 89 6.28 7.57 8.84
N SER A 90 6.51 8.29 9.94
CA SER A 90 5.48 8.56 10.96
C SER A 90 4.22 9.19 10.36
N LYS A 91 4.41 10.18 9.50
CA LYS A 91 3.33 10.88 8.80
C LYS A 91 2.53 9.93 7.90
N HIS A 92 3.22 9.14 7.08
CA HIS A 92 2.58 8.20 6.15
C HIS A 92 1.86 7.07 6.90
N TRP A 93 2.50 6.50 7.92
CA TRP A 93 1.95 5.40 8.72
C TRP A 93 0.70 5.82 9.50
N LYS A 94 0.75 7.00 10.15
CA LYS A 94 -0.42 7.56 10.86
C LYS A 94 -1.58 7.81 9.90
N LYS A 95 -1.29 8.33 8.70
CA LYS A 95 -2.31 8.58 7.69
C LYS A 95 -2.97 7.28 7.22
N PHE A 96 -2.18 6.23 7.01
CA PHE A 96 -2.69 4.89 6.71
C PHE A 96 -3.61 4.36 7.81
N CYS A 97 -3.16 4.38 9.06
CA CYS A 97 -3.95 3.87 10.20
C CYS A 97 -5.29 4.62 10.37
N LEU A 98 -5.29 5.95 10.23
CA LEU A 98 -6.51 6.77 10.31
C LEU A 98 -7.46 6.48 9.16
N SER A 99 -6.95 6.43 7.93
CA SER A 99 -7.78 6.10 6.77
C SER A 99 -8.36 4.70 6.89
N ASN A 100 -7.59 3.73 7.37
CA ASN A 100 -8.06 2.36 7.57
C ASN A 100 -9.15 2.28 8.64
N GLN A 101 -9.04 3.03 9.75
CA GLN A 101 -10.09 3.10 10.77
C GLN A 101 -11.37 3.78 10.24
N ASN A 102 -11.25 4.84 9.44
CA ASN A 102 -12.40 5.51 8.85
C ASN A 102 -13.14 4.60 7.84
N LEU A 103 -12.40 3.83 7.04
CA LEU A 103 -12.97 2.91 6.06
C LEU A 103 -13.53 1.64 6.71
N PHE A 104 -12.87 1.14 7.75
CA PHE A 104 -13.22 -0.10 8.45
C PHE A 104 -13.34 0.14 9.97
N PRO A 105 -14.37 0.86 10.43
CA PRO A 105 -14.48 1.30 11.82
C PRO A 105 -14.62 0.15 12.83
N LYS A 106 -15.03 -1.03 12.37
CA LYS A 106 -15.11 -2.24 13.21
C LYS A 106 -13.77 -2.97 13.34
N GLN A 107 -12.78 -2.64 12.50
CA GLN A 107 -11.48 -3.29 12.51
C GLN A 107 -10.63 -2.72 13.65
N LYS A 108 -10.27 -3.58 14.59
CA LYS A 108 -9.36 -3.22 15.69
C LYS A 108 -7.94 -3.04 15.17
N ILE A 109 -7.20 -2.11 15.78
CA ILE A 109 -5.76 -2.00 15.60
C ILE A 109 -5.12 -3.31 16.06
N LYS A 110 -4.43 -3.98 15.15
CA LYS A 110 -3.66 -5.19 15.42
C LYS A 110 -2.29 -4.84 16.03
N PRO A 111 -1.66 -5.75 16.81
CA PRO A 111 -0.36 -5.49 17.43
C PRO A 111 0.75 -5.06 16.46
N ASN A 112 0.76 -5.59 15.24
CA ASN A 112 1.69 -5.18 14.18
C ASN A 112 1.60 -3.69 13.83
N HIS A 113 0.42 -3.07 13.95
CA HIS A 113 0.31 -1.62 13.74
C HIS A 113 0.98 -0.81 14.86
N HIS A 114 0.86 -1.27 16.10
CA HIS A 114 1.56 -0.67 17.23
C HIS A 114 3.08 -0.86 17.13
N PHE A 115 3.54 -2.06 16.73
CA PHE A 115 4.97 -2.28 16.49
C PHE A 115 5.53 -1.34 15.42
N ALA A 116 4.76 -1.09 14.36
CA ALA A 116 5.17 -0.16 13.31
C ALA A 116 5.25 1.31 13.77
N ASP A 117 4.50 1.72 14.81
CA ASP A 117 4.61 3.07 15.38
C ASP A 117 6.00 3.35 15.99
N HIS A 118 6.75 2.31 16.35
CA HIS A 118 8.10 2.44 16.92
C HIS A 118 9.21 2.51 15.87
N ILE A 119 8.93 2.16 14.61
CA ILE A 119 9.92 2.14 13.52
C ILE A 119 10.72 3.47 13.38
N PRO A 120 10.11 4.66 13.49
CA PRO A 120 10.84 5.94 13.45
C PRO A 120 11.90 6.07 14.55
N GLU A 121 11.61 5.61 15.77
CA GLU A 121 12.58 5.57 16.87
C GLU A 121 13.72 4.62 16.53
N LEU A 122 13.39 3.45 15.99
CA LEU A 122 14.38 2.45 15.59
C LEU A 122 15.32 2.99 14.52
N PHE A 123 14.82 3.73 13.52
CA PHE A 123 15.65 4.40 12.53
C PHE A 123 16.65 5.36 13.15
N GLN A 124 16.19 6.20 14.09
CA GLN A 124 17.06 7.18 14.73
C GLN A 124 18.11 6.54 15.63
N ARG A 125 17.77 5.40 16.25
CA ARG A 125 18.65 4.73 17.21
C ARG A 125 19.65 3.79 16.56
N TRP A 126 19.22 3.04 15.55
CA TRP A 126 19.98 1.92 14.99
C TRP A 126 20.19 2.03 13.47
N GLY A 127 19.61 3.04 12.83
CA GLY A 127 19.62 3.16 11.38
C GLY A 127 18.56 2.26 10.70
N PRO A 128 18.68 2.05 9.39
CA PRO A 128 17.67 1.34 8.62
C PRO A 128 17.63 -0.15 8.98
N ALA A 129 16.45 -0.77 8.86
CA ALA A 129 16.32 -2.21 9.00
C ALA A 129 17.03 -2.89 7.82
N GLN A 130 18.13 -3.59 8.10
CA GLN A 130 18.79 -4.43 7.11
C GLN A 130 17.93 -5.69 6.90
N ALA A 131 17.43 -5.88 5.68
CA ALA A 131 16.62 -7.02 5.28
C ALA A 131 17.44 -8.06 4.51
#